data_AF-A0A4Q0VC36-F1
#
_entry.id   AF-A0A4Q0VC36-F1
#
_cell.length_a   1.000
_cell.length_b   1.000
_cell.length_c   1.000
_cell.angle_alpha   90.00
_cell.angle_beta   90.00
_cell.angle_gamma   90.00
#
_symmetry.space_group_name_H-M   'P 1'
#
loop_
_entity.id
_entity.type
_entity.pdbx_description
1 polymer ?
#
loop_
_entity_poly.entity_id
_entity_poly.type
_entity_poly.pdbx_seq_one_letter_code
_entity_poly.pdbx_strand_id
1 'polypeptide(L)' 'MLSKEVFNKGIEQLVTEFECRGFKMSKERAIEWYKHMKYMDEREFAQKINSVLRTCYRAPVMADILNAEVKFKKKTVL' A
#
# COMPACT_ATOMS: atom_id res chain seq x y z
N MET A 1 -5.30 -13.18 -2.11
CA MET A 1 -4.60 -13.09 -0.82
C MET A 1 -3.21 -12.54 -1.08
N LEU A 2 -2.74 -11.61 -0.26
CA LEU A 2 -1.53 -10.86 -0.53
C LEU A 2 -0.27 -11.71 -0.29
N SER A 3 0.50 -11.98 -1.33
CA SER A 3 1.82 -12.61 -1.18
C SER A 3 2.82 -11.66 -0.53
N LYS A 4 3.85 -12.23 0.12
CA LYS A 4 4.95 -11.45 0.69
C LYS A 4 5.73 -10.69 -0.40
N GLU A 5 5.85 -11.27 -1.59
CA GLU A 5 6.54 -10.64 -2.72
C GLU A 5 5.83 -9.36 -3.15
N VAL A 6 4.51 -9.44 -3.40
CA VAL A 6 3.71 -8.26 -3.79
C VAL A 6 3.69 -7.22 -2.67
N PHE A 7 3.57 -7.64 -1.41
CA PHE A 7 3.67 -6.74 -0.26
C PHE A 7 5.01 -6.00 -0.23
N ASN A 8 6.13 -6.73 -0.30
CA ASN A 8 7.48 -6.16 -0.22
C ASN A 8 7.74 -5.17 -1.36
N LYS A 9 7.29 -5.48 -2.59
CA LYS A 9 7.39 -4.58 -3.73
C LYS A 9 6.60 -3.28 -3.51
N GLY A 10 5.40 -3.37 -2.94
CA GLY A 10 4.61 -2.18 -2.59
C GLY A 10 5.28 -1.33 -1.50
N ILE A 11 5.89 -1.98 -0.49
CA ILE A 11 6.66 -1.28 0.54
C ILE A 11 7.90 -0.58 -0.05
N GLU A 12 8.62 -1.24 -0.95
CA GLU A 12 9.78 -0.67 -1.63
C GLU A 12 9.41 0.61 -2.38
N GLN A 13 8.29 0.62 -3.09
CA GLN A 13 7.77 1.83 -3.75
C GLN A 13 7.52 2.97 -2.76
N LEU A 14 6.94 2.67 -1.60
CA LEU A 14 6.72 3.68 -0.55
C LEU A 14 8.04 4.18 0.04
N VAL A 15 9.04 3.31 0.21
CA VAL A 15 10.38 3.71 0.66
C VAL A 15 11.00 4.66 -0.36
N THR A 16 11.04 4.29 -1.64
CA THR A 16 11.62 5.14 -2.69
C THR A 16 10.94 6.50 -2.79
N GLU A 17 9.61 6.56 -2.75
CA GLU A 17 8.86 7.83 -2.90
C GLU A 17 8.90 8.71 -1.65
N PHE A 18 8.93 8.13 -0.45
CA PHE A 18 8.75 8.86 0.81
C PHE A 18 10.00 8.90 1.69
N GLU A 19 11.15 8.37 1.26
CA GLU A 19 12.40 8.40 2.04
C GLU A 19 12.80 9.83 2.40
N CYS A 20 12.71 10.77 1.45
CA CYS A 20 13.01 12.19 1.68
C CYS A 20 12.07 12.86 2.68
N ARG A 21 10.92 12.24 2.96
CA ARG A 21 9.92 12.66 3.96
C ARG A 21 10.06 11.88 5.27
N GLY A 22 11.14 11.10 5.43
CA GLY A 22 11.43 10.33 6.64
C GLY A 22 10.71 8.99 6.74
N PHE A 23 10.07 8.50 5.67
CA PHE A 23 9.47 7.17 5.69
C PHE A 23 10.55 6.09 5.75
N LYS A 24 10.46 5.25 6.77
CA LYS A 24 11.35 4.10 6.98
C LYS A 24 10.53 2.88 7.31
N MET A 25 10.88 1.76 6.70
CA MET A 25 10.27 0.47 7.00
C MET A 25 11.30 -0.47 7.63
N SER A 26 11.18 -0.73 8.93
CA SER A 26 11.95 -1.78 9.59
C SER A 26 11.34 -3.15 9.31
N LYS A 27 12.08 -4.23 9.58
CA LYS A 27 11.60 -5.61 9.42
C LYS A 27 10.39 -5.87 10.31
N GLU A 28 10.42 -5.40 11.56
CA GLU A 28 9.35 -5.59 12.55
C GLU A 28 8.08 -4.87 12.11
N ARG A 29 8.22 -3.62 11.62
CA ARG A 29 7.10 -2.84 11.09
C ARG A 29 6.50 -3.49 9.84
N ALA A 30 7.34 -4.01 8.94
CA ALA A 30 6.88 -4.74 7.76
C ALA A 30 6.11 -6.02 8.13
N ILE A 31 6.59 -6.77 9.12
CA ILE A 31 5.91 -7.97 9.63
C ILE A 31 4.53 -7.61 10.20
N GLU A 32 4.44 -6.58 11.02
CA GLU A 32 3.17 -6.08 11.58
C GLU A 32 2.19 -5.68 10.47
N TRP A 33 2.63 -4.86 9.52
CA TRP A 33 1.80 -4.40 8.41
C TRP A 33 1.30 -5.58 7.57
N TYR A 34 2.17 -6.54 7.27
CA TYR A 34 1.80 -7.73 6.53
C TYR A 34 0.75 -8.57 7.27
N LYS A 35 0.83 -8.73 8.60
CA LYS A 35 -0.18 -9.46 9.38
C LYS A 35 -1.58 -8.87 9.19
N HIS A 36 -1.70 -7.54 9.14
CA HIS A 36 -2.97 -6.84 8.97
C HIS A 36 -3.47 -6.83 7.52
N MET A 37 -2.56 -6.90 6.54
CA MET A 37 -2.90 -6.81 5.12
C MET A 37 -2.89 -8.16 4.39
N LYS A 38 -2.41 -9.25 5.00
CA LYS A 38 -2.24 -10.54 4.31
C LYS A 38 -3.51 -11.08 3.64
N TYR A 39 -4.69 -10.77 4.20
CA TYR A 39 -5.97 -11.21 3.64
C TYR A 39 -6.50 -10.30 2.51
N MET A 40 -5.88 -9.15 2.27
CA MET A 40 -6.22 -8.25 1.16
C MET A 40 -5.95 -8.94 -0.19
N ASP A 41 -6.72 -8.58 -1.21
CA ASP A 41 -6.40 -9.00 -2.58
C ASP A 41 -5.15 -8.27 -3.10
N GLU A 42 -4.36 -8.95 -3.93
CA GLU A 42 -3.12 -8.36 -4.48
C GLU A 42 -3.41 -7.15 -5.38
N ARG A 43 -4.49 -7.20 -6.17
CA ARG A 43 -4.89 -6.08 -7.03
C ARG A 43 -5.40 -4.92 -6.18
N GLU A 44 -6.17 -5.20 -5.15
CA GLU A 44 -6.63 -4.18 -4.20
C GLU A 44 -5.45 -3.50 -3.50
N PHE A 45 -4.49 -4.28 -2.97
CA PHE A 45 -3.29 -3.76 -2.34
C PHE A 45 -2.48 -2.87 -3.29
N ALA A 46 -2.23 -3.34 -4.52
CA ALA A 46 -1.51 -2.57 -5.52
C ALA A 46 -2.23 -1.25 -5.87
N GLN A 47 -3.56 -1.25 -5.93
CA GLN A 47 -4.33 -0.03 -6.16
C GLN A 47 -4.26 0.93 -4.97
N LYS A 48 -4.30 0.42 -3.73
CA LYS A 48 -4.14 1.22 -2.51
C LYS A 48 -2.76 1.87 -2.41
N ILE A 49 -1.69 1.11 -2.72
CA ILE A 49 -0.33 1.66 -2.81
C ILE A 49 -0.28 2.79 -3.84
N ASN A 50 -0.79 2.56 -5.05
CA ASN A 50 -0.84 3.60 -6.10
C ASN A 50 -1.64 4.84 -5.67
N SER A 51 -2.72 4.66 -4.91
CA SER A 51 -3.52 5.77 -4.39
C SER A 51 -2.72 6.59 -3.37
N VAL A 52 -2.04 5.93 -2.43
CA VAL A 52 -1.16 6.59 -1.44
C VAL A 52 -0.02 7.34 -2.13
N LEU A 53 0.65 6.72 -3.10
CA LEU A 53 1.75 7.35 -3.86
C LEU A 53 1.30 8.65 -4.56
N ARG A 54 0.02 8.75 -4.97
CA ARG A 54 -0.51 9.91 -5.71
C ARG A 54 -1.10 11.00 -4.82
N THR A 55 -1.57 10.64 -3.62
CA THR A 55 -2.41 11.53 -2.81
C THR A 55 -1.81 11.87 -1.46
N CYS A 56 -0.88 11.05 -0.95
CA CYS A 56 -0.24 11.30 0.33
C CYS A 56 0.96 12.24 0.13
N TYR A 57 0.98 13.35 0.87
CA TYR A 57 2.11 14.30 0.84
C TYR A 57 3.12 14.08 1.98
N ARG A 58 2.73 13.35 3.03
CA ARG A 58 3.55 13.02 4.21
C ARG A 58 4.07 11.59 4.15
N ALA A 59 4.97 11.22 5.05
CA ALA A 59 5.34 9.82 5.26
C ALA A 59 4.08 9.00 5.63
N PRO A 60 3.74 7.95 4.85
CA PRO A 60 2.53 7.20 5.08
C PRO A 60 2.64 6.27 6.30
N VAL A 61 1.50 6.00 6.92
CA VAL A 61 1.30 4.99 7.96
C VAL A 61 0.36 3.89 7.45
N MET A 62 0.21 2.82 8.23
CA MET A 62 -0.56 1.63 7.83
C MET A 62 -2.00 1.99 7.45
N ALA A 63 -2.59 2.88 8.25
CA ALA A 63 -3.96 3.35 8.05
C ALA A 63 -4.15 4.07 6.71
N ASP A 64 -3.13 4.77 6.21
CA ASP A 64 -3.23 5.47 4.92
C ASP A 64 -3.43 4.49 3.77
N ILE A 65 -2.79 3.30 3.84
CA ILE A 65 -2.97 2.23 2.84
C ILE A 65 -4.32 1.53 3.05
N LEU A 66 -4.65 1.15 4.28
CA LEU A 66 -5.91 0.45 4.58
C LEU A 66 -7.13 1.28 4.18
N ASN A 67 -7.09 2.60 4.41
CA ASN A 67 -8.20 3.51 4.12
C ASN A 67 -8.13 4.14 2.72
N ALA A 68 -7.08 3.87 1.94
CA ALA A 68 -6.97 4.41 0.59
C ALA A 68 -8.16 3.98 -0.26
N GLU A 69 -8.86 4.97 -0.83
CA GLU A 69 -9.96 4.74 -1.75
C GLU A 69 -9.42 4.17 -3.06
N VAL A 70 -10.03 3.07 -3.50
CA VAL A 70 -9.77 2.45 -4.80
C VAL A 70 -11.02 2.56 -5.65
N LYS A 71 -10.96 3.40 -6.68
CA LYS A 71 -12.05 3.50 -7.66
C LYS A 71 -12.00 2.28 -8.56
N PHE A 72 -12.76 1.24 -8.22
CA PHE A 72 -13.08 0.22 -9.20
C PHE A 72 -13.92 0.87 -10.29
N LYS A 73 -13.39 0.95 -11.53
CA LYS A 73 -14.23 1.29 -12.67
C LYS A 73 -15.33 0.24 -12.74
N LYS A 74 -16.55 0.59 -12.32
CA LYS A 74 -17.73 -0.21 -12.68
C LYS A 74 -17.71 -0.29 -14.20
N LYS A 75 -17.57 -1.49 -14.76
CA LYS A 75 -17.95 -1.72 -16.15
C LYS A 75 -19.43 -1.36 -16.22
N THR A 76 -19.76 -0.20 -16.77
CA THR A 76 -21.10 0.05 -17.26
C THR A 76 -21.31 -0.96 -18.38
N VAL A 77 -22.09 -2.01 -18.09
CA VAL A 77 -22.64 -2.86 -19.13
C VAL A 77 -23.75 -2.01 -19.76
N LEU A 78 -23.44 -1.40 -20.89
CA LEU A 78 -24.44 -0.85 -21.82
C LEU A 78 -24.96 -1.98 -22.69
#